data_AF-A0A975S7U6-F1
#
_entry.id   AF-A0A975S7U6-F1
#
_cell.length_a   1.000
_cell.length_b   1.000
_cell.length_c   1.000
_cell.angle_alpha   90.00
_cell.angle_beta   90.00
_cell.angle_gamma   90.00
#
_symmetry.space_group_name_H-M   'P 1'
#
loop_
_entity.id
_entity.type
_entity.pdbx_description
1 polymer ?
#
loop_
_entity_poly.entity_id
_entity_poly.type
_entity_poly.pdbx_seq_one_letter_code
_entity_poly.pdbx_strand_id
1 'polypeptide(L)' 'MENTRTESAGAAGSWPSVLVTTQDPAVDAALAAVRDVPAMPTTEHLAVYTALHDGLLAQLNADLSEER' A
#
# COMPACT_ATOMS: atom_id res chain seq x y z
N MET A 1 15.14 31.89 -16.99
CA MET A 1 15.33 30.43 -16.85
C MET A 1 14.24 29.94 -15.92
N GLU A 2 13.03 29.83 -16.45
CA GLU A 2 11.92 29.17 -15.77
C GLU A 2 12.22 27.68 -15.81
N ASN A 3 12.41 27.07 -14.64
CA ASN A 3 12.44 25.64 -14.52
C ASN A 3 11.01 25.15 -14.83
N THR A 4 10.73 24.91 -16.10
CA THR A 4 9.63 24.07 -16.53
C THR A 4 9.94 22.68 -15.98
N ARG A 5 9.53 22.44 -14.73
CA ARG A 5 9.30 21.10 -14.23
C ARG A 5 8.23 20.54 -15.14
N THR A 6 8.67 19.90 -16.21
CA THR A 6 7.87 18.94 -16.95
C THR A 6 7.45 17.94 -15.89
N GLU A 7 6.25 18.12 -15.35
CA GLU A 7 5.48 17.05 -14.77
C GLU A 7 5.39 16.02 -15.90
N SER A 8 6.38 15.13 -15.90
CA SER A 8 6.22 13.88 -16.59
C SER A 8 5.04 13.27 -15.88
N ALA A 9 3.86 13.37 -16.51
CA ALA A 9 2.82 12.37 -16.41
C ALA A 9 3.45 11.05 -16.86
N GLY A 10 4.41 10.55 -16.08
CA GLY A 10 4.94 9.21 -16.17
C GLY A 10 3.72 8.37 -15.87
N ALA A 11 3.23 7.71 -16.93
CA ALA A 11 2.19 6.72 -16.96
C ALA A 11 1.52 6.50 -15.60
N ALA A 12 0.23 6.83 -15.47
CA ALA A 12 -0.60 6.19 -14.46
C ALA A 12 -0.42 4.67 -14.69
N GLY A 13 0.54 4.08 -13.98
CA GLY A 13 0.99 2.72 -14.20
C GLY A 13 -0.23 1.85 -14.01
N SER A 14 -0.47 0.94 -14.96
CA SER A 14 -1.44 -0.12 -14.75
C SER A 14 -1.22 -0.69 -13.36
N TRP A 15 -2.30 -0.81 -12.58
CA TRP A 15 -2.23 -1.36 -11.23
C TRP A 15 -1.35 -2.63 -11.23
N PRO A 16 -0.38 -2.75 -10.32
CA PRO A 16 0.57 -3.84 -10.36
C PRO A 16 -0.17 -5.18 -10.30
N SER A 17 -0.07 -5.94 -11.39
CA SER A 17 -0.73 -7.25 -11.52
C SER A 17 0.10 -8.36 -10.86
N VAL A 18 1.38 -8.08 -10.59
CA VAL A 18 2.32 -8.98 -9.94
C VAL A 18 2.72 -8.38 -8.61
N LEU A 19 2.46 -9.11 -7.53
CA LEU A 19 2.96 -8.80 -6.20
C LEU A 19 4.26 -9.56 -5.98
N VAL A 20 5.26 -8.88 -5.43
CA VAL A 20 6.51 -9.50 -5.00
C VAL A 20 6.35 -9.91 -3.54
N THR A 21 6.72 -11.15 -3.23
CA THR A 21 6.77 -11.63 -1.84
C THR A 21 7.89 -10.93 -1.09
N THR A 22 7.57 -10.21 -0.02
CA THR A 22 8.55 -9.43 0.75
C THR A 22 9.24 -10.24 1.86
N GLN A 23 8.89 -11.52 2.00
CA GLN A 23 9.30 -12.42 3.09
C GLN A 23 8.78 -12.00 4.47
N ASP A 24 7.91 -11.01 4.50
CA ASP A 24 7.20 -10.55 5.68
C ASP A 24 5.71 -10.89 5.48
N PRO A 25 5.14 -11.80 6.29
CA PRO A 25 3.77 -12.25 6.11
C PRO A 25 2.74 -11.13 6.33
N ALA A 26 3.05 -10.10 7.14
CA ALA A 26 2.17 -8.97 7.35
C ALA A 26 2.14 -8.05 6.13
N VAL A 27 3.30 -7.80 5.54
CA VAL A 27 3.40 -7.01 4.30
C VAL A 27 2.81 -7.78 3.11
N ASP A 28 3.02 -9.09 3.02
CA ASP A 28 2.43 -9.92 1.97
C ASP A 28 0.89 -9.96 2.07
N ALA A 29 0.34 -10.00 3.28
CA ALA A 29 -1.11 -9.92 3.50
C ALA A 29 -1.67 -8.54 3.13
N ALA A 30 -0.95 -7.45 3.46
CA ALA A 30 -1.33 -6.10 3.08
C ALA A 30 -1.31 -5.93 1.55
N LEU A 31 -0.29 -6.44 0.87
CA LEU A 31 -0.17 -6.40 -0.60
C LEU A 31 -1.31 -7.18 -1.28
N ALA A 32 -1.70 -8.33 -0.72
CA ALA A 32 -2.82 -9.10 -1.23
C ALA A 32 -4.15 -8.31 -1.17
N ALA A 33 -4.42 -7.61 -0.07
CA ALA A 33 -5.62 -6.77 0.07
C ALA A 33 -5.60 -5.56 -0.87
N VAL A 34 -4.42 -4.96 -1.07
CA VAL A 34 -4.23 -3.84 -2.01
C VAL A 34 -4.52 -4.27 -3.45
N ARG A 35 -4.16 -5.49 -3.87
CA ARG A 35 -4.41 -5.99 -5.23
C ARG A 35 -5.85 -5.83 -5.72
N ASP A 36 -6.81 -5.97 -4.81
CA ASP A 36 -8.22 -6.02 -5.15
C ASP A 36 -8.89 -4.62 -5.13
N VAL A 37 -8.20 -3.58 -4.64
CA VAL A 37 -8.63 -2.16 -4.62
C VAL A 37 -9.12 -1.63 -5.97
N PRO A 38 -8.45 -1.85 -7.12
CA PRO A 38 -8.94 -1.36 -8.42
C PRO A 38 -10.28 -1.97 -8.83
N ALA A 39 -10.67 -3.13 -8.29
CA ALA A 39 -11.97 -3.74 -8.53
C ALA A 39 -13.06 -3.24 -7.56
N MET A 40 -12.67 -2.52 -6.51
CA MET A 40 -13.57 -1.97 -5.50
C MET A 40 -14.05 -0.56 -5.87
N PRO A 41 -15.26 -0.16 -5.45
CA PRO A 41 -15.72 1.21 -5.63
C PRO A 41 -14.88 2.17 -4.80
N THR A 42 -14.66 3.38 -5.32
CA THR A 42 -13.82 4.41 -4.67
C THR A 42 -14.28 4.77 -3.25
N THR A 43 -15.58 4.62 -2.97
CA THR A 43 -16.15 4.83 -1.62
C THR A 43 -15.57 3.86 -0.57
N GLU A 44 -15.14 2.67 -0.98
CA GLU A 44 -14.55 1.65 -0.11
C GLU A 44 -13.03 1.81 0.04
N HIS A 45 -12.37 2.59 -0.84
CA HIS A 45 -10.92 2.75 -0.82
C HIS A 45 -10.41 3.37 0.48
N LEU A 46 -11.16 4.30 1.08
CA LEU A 46 -10.81 4.89 2.36
C LEU A 46 -10.82 3.83 3.48
N ALA A 47 -11.83 2.97 3.50
CA ALA A 47 -11.93 1.90 4.51
C ALA A 47 -10.79 0.90 4.37
N VAL A 48 -10.45 0.52 3.13
CA VAL A 48 -9.31 -0.37 2.85
C VAL A 48 -7.99 0.28 3.27
N TYR A 49 -7.78 1.55 2.94
CA TYR A 49 -6.59 2.29 3.35
C TYR A 49 -6.45 2.37 4.88
N THR A 50 -7.53 2.71 5.59
CA THR A 50 -7.52 2.79 7.06
C THR A 50 -7.21 1.43 7.67
N ALA A 51 -7.83 0.35 7.20
CA ALA A 51 -7.58 -0.99 7.70
C ALA A 51 -6.12 -1.44 7.47
N LEU A 52 -5.55 -1.13 6.31
CA LEU A 52 -4.15 -1.39 6.01
C LEU A 52 -3.21 -0.61 6.93
N HIS A 53 -3.49 0.67 7.13
CA HIS A 53 -2.69 1.53 7.99
C HIS A 53 -2.70 1.03 9.44
N ASP A 54 -3.89 0.75 9.98
CA ASP A 54 -4.06 0.26 11.34
C ASP A 54 -3.43 -1.12 11.55
N GLY A 55 -3.56 -2.02 10.57
CA GLY A 55 -2.97 -3.36 10.61
C GLY A 55 -1.44 -3.34 10.61
N LEU A 56 -0.84 -2.50 9.75
CA LEU A 56 0.62 -2.32 9.72
C LEU A 56 1.13 -1.66 11.01
N LEU A 57 0.41 -0.67 11.54
CA LEU A 57 0.78 0.00 12.78
C LEU A 57 0.64 -0.93 14.00
N ALA A 58 -0.37 -1.79 14.03
CA ALA A 58 -0.54 -2.81 15.07
C ALA A 58 0.61 -3.82 15.06
N GLN A 59 1.03 -4.29 13.88
CA GLN A 59 2.19 -5.17 13.72
C GLN A 59 3.49 -4.50 14.19
N LEU A 60 3.73 -3.25 13.78
CA LEU A 60 4.91 -2.50 14.23
C LEU A 60 4.95 -2.34 15.75
N ASN A 61 3.81 -2.08 16.38
CA ASN A 61 3.72 -1.99 17.84
C ASN A 61 3.91 -3.35 18.53
N ALA A 62 3.49 -4.46 17.91
CA ALA A 62 3.72 -5.81 18.44
C ALA A 62 5.22 -6.12 18.45
N ASP A 63 5.92 -5.92 17.33
CA ASP A 63 7.37 -6.10 17.20
C ASP A 63 8.14 -5.28 18.25
N LEU A 64 7.78 -4.00 18.40
CA LEU A 64 8.38 -3.10 19.41
C LEU A 64 8.09 -3.52 20.85
N SER A 65 7.05 -4.30 21.10
CA SER A 65 6.72 -4.81 22.44
C SER A 65 7.43 -6.14 22.73
N GLU A 66 7.77 -6.91 21.70
CA GLU A 66 8.48 -8.19 21.83
C GLU A 66 10.01 -8.00 22.00
N GLU A 67 10.58 -6.89 21.50
CA GLU A 67 11.99 -6.50 21.71
C GLU A 67 12.27 -5.90 23.12
N ARG A 68 11.28 -5.86 24.03
CA ARG A 68 11.35 -5.14 25.33
C ARG A 68 11.50 -6.04 26.54
#